data_AF-A0A944C5L5-F1
#
_entry.id   AF-A0A944C5L5-F1
#
_cell.length_a   1.000
_cell.length_b   1.000
_cell.length_c   1.000
_cell.angle_alpha   90.00
_cell.angle_beta   90.00
_cell.angle_gamma   90.00
#
_symmetry.space_group_name_H-M   'P 1'
#
loop_
_entity.id
_entity.type
_entity.pdbx_description
1 polymer ?
#
loop_
_entity_poly.entity_id
_entity_poly.type
_entity_poly.pdbx_seq_one_letter_code
_entity_poly.pdbx_strand_id
1 'polypeptide(L)'
;LVKITDCIRKEAPDTLRYFAEQDVDIRIISGDSPVTVSGVAKRAGLAGYDNYIDASTLTDDETLWAAADKYKIFGRVTPYQKLELVKALKAQGHTVAMTGDGVNDVLALKESDCSIAMQSGSDAARNVSNIVLLDSNFASMPKIVGEGRRSINNIERSGVLFLYKTVYSFLAALLFCFVPMAYPLQAIQLTQINIFTNGIPSFLLAMEPNFKRVKGEFIENVMPKSIMHGLLITFNFIGIVLMRYISGWAGILPLEVFDTGVNTMATLCIGFAAFVILVKVCMPFKAWKIGLLAFLVTGFALDLLMLKDFLLDLQPLCKEMLIMTAILMGSTVLLGVITAIFEKKIIKNLLAFQIYWRNVFDKLSNAR
;
A
#
# COMPACT_ATOMS: atom_id res chain seq x y z
N LEU A 1 -54.16 22.42 -7.45
CA LEU A 1 -52.92 21.82 -6.89
C LEU A 1 -51.96 21.55 -8.04
N VAL A 2 -50.73 22.03 -7.95
CA VAL A 2 -49.65 21.72 -8.91
C VAL A 2 -48.71 20.71 -8.23
N LYS A 3 -48.49 19.55 -8.85
CA LYS A 3 -47.56 18.53 -8.35
C LYS A 3 -46.21 18.72 -9.03
N ILE A 4 -45.20 19.11 -8.26
CA ILE A 4 -43.81 19.17 -8.71
C ILE A 4 -43.10 17.94 -8.15
N THR A 5 -42.18 17.34 -8.89
CA THR A 5 -41.50 16.11 -8.49
C THR A 5 -40.04 16.14 -8.94
N ASP A 6 -39.13 15.76 -8.04
CA ASP A 6 -37.72 15.67 -8.37
C ASP A 6 -37.43 14.55 -9.37
N CYS A 7 -36.63 14.91 -10.36
CA CYS A 7 -36.09 14.02 -11.38
C CYS A 7 -34.85 13.32 -10.83
N ILE A 8 -35.00 12.05 -10.48
CA ILE A 8 -33.88 11.22 -10.04
C ILE A 8 -33.06 10.83 -11.27
N ARG A 9 -31.74 10.97 -11.19
CA ARG A 9 -30.82 10.54 -12.24
C ARG A 9 -30.94 9.04 -12.45
N LYS A 10 -30.88 8.60 -13.71
CA LYS A 10 -31.08 7.19 -14.08
C LYS A 10 -30.04 6.27 -13.43
N GLU A 11 -28.85 6.78 -13.19
CA GLU A 11 -27.70 6.05 -12.66
C GLU A 11 -27.68 5.98 -11.12
N ALA A 12 -28.55 6.75 -10.44
CA ALA A 12 -28.52 6.85 -8.98
C ALA A 12 -28.75 5.51 -8.26
N PRO A 13 -29.71 4.66 -8.66
CA PRO A 13 -29.92 3.36 -8.00
C PRO A 13 -28.71 2.42 -8.12
N ASP A 14 -28.07 2.40 -9.29
CA ASP A 14 -26.87 1.57 -9.50
C ASP A 14 -25.68 2.09 -8.69
N THR A 15 -25.54 3.41 -8.57
CA THR A 15 -24.49 4.05 -7.77
C THR A 15 -24.67 3.76 -6.27
N LEU A 16 -25.90 3.87 -5.76
CA LEU A 16 -26.20 3.56 -4.37
C LEU A 16 -26.02 2.07 -4.07
N ARG A 17 -26.41 1.18 -5.01
CA ARG A 17 -26.17 -0.26 -4.89
C ARG A 17 -24.68 -0.57 -4.82
N TYR A 18 -23.86 0.06 -5.67
CA TYR A 18 -22.41 -0.08 -5.61
C TYR A 18 -21.86 0.27 -4.21
N PHE A 19 -22.24 1.41 -3.65
CA PHE A 19 -21.74 1.80 -2.33
C PHE A 19 -22.20 0.88 -1.20
N ALA A 20 -23.45 0.39 -1.26
CA ALA A 20 -23.95 -0.62 -0.33
C ALA A 20 -23.14 -1.93 -0.42
N GLU A 21 -22.86 -2.43 -1.62
CA GLU A 21 -22.00 -3.62 -1.84
C GLU A 21 -20.55 -3.40 -1.38
N GLN A 22 -20.08 -2.15 -1.45
CA GLN A 22 -18.75 -1.76 -0.98
C GLN A 22 -18.68 -1.45 0.51
N ASP A 23 -19.79 -1.61 1.24
CA ASP A 23 -19.87 -1.33 2.69
C ASP A 23 -19.40 0.10 3.00
N VAL A 24 -19.89 1.03 2.17
CA VAL A 24 -19.76 2.48 2.34
C VAL A 24 -21.13 3.00 2.71
N ASP A 25 -21.25 3.53 3.91
CA ASP A 25 -22.52 4.09 4.39
C ASP A 25 -22.78 5.45 3.75
N ILE A 26 -23.96 5.61 3.15
CA ILE A 26 -24.37 6.86 2.50
C ILE A 26 -25.34 7.59 3.42
N ARG A 27 -24.95 8.79 3.83
CA ARG A 27 -25.78 9.75 4.58
C ARG A 27 -26.24 10.86 3.64
N ILE A 28 -27.53 11.18 3.61
CA ILE A 28 -28.09 12.28 2.81
C ILE A 28 -28.37 13.47 3.72
N ILE A 29 -27.81 14.63 3.36
CA ILE A 29 -27.91 15.86 4.13
C ILE A 29 -28.52 16.93 3.20
N SER A 30 -29.70 17.46 3.55
CA SER A 30 -30.41 18.42 2.70
C SER A 30 -31.03 19.56 3.51
N GLY A 31 -31.22 20.71 2.87
CA GLY A 31 -32.01 21.82 3.41
C GLY A 31 -33.53 21.60 3.32
N ASP A 32 -33.98 20.60 2.55
CA ASP A 32 -35.40 20.31 2.36
C ASP A 32 -36.03 19.57 3.54
N SER A 33 -37.36 19.48 3.55
CA SER A 33 -38.09 18.69 4.53
C SER A 33 -37.62 17.23 4.51
N PRO A 34 -37.35 16.63 5.69
CA PRO A 34 -36.84 15.26 5.76
C PRO A 34 -37.79 14.23 5.15
N VAL A 35 -39.10 14.48 5.19
CA VAL A 35 -40.12 13.61 4.58
C VAL A 35 -39.97 13.59 3.05
N THR A 36 -39.73 14.75 2.43
CA THR A 36 -39.52 14.84 0.97
C THR A 36 -38.23 14.13 0.58
N VAL A 37 -37.14 14.39 1.32
CA VAL A 37 -35.83 13.78 1.06
C VAL A 37 -35.88 12.28 1.21
N SER A 38 -36.56 11.76 2.25
CA SER A 38 -36.81 10.33 2.43
C SER A 38 -37.60 9.73 1.26
N GLY A 39 -38.64 10.42 0.78
CA GLY A 39 -39.41 10.00 -0.40
C GLY A 39 -38.57 9.91 -1.67
N VAL A 40 -37.65 10.85 -1.89
CA VAL A 40 -36.69 10.82 -3.02
C VAL A 40 -35.67 9.69 -2.82
N ALA A 41 -35.12 9.54 -1.62
CA ALA A 41 -34.16 8.48 -1.28
C ALA A 41 -34.75 7.08 -1.47
N LYS A 42 -36.02 6.88 -1.09
CA LYS A 42 -36.76 5.64 -1.33
C LYS A 42 -36.84 5.30 -2.81
N ARG A 43 -37.23 6.28 -3.64
CA ARG A 43 -37.33 6.11 -5.10
C ARG A 43 -35.96 5.90 -5.74
N ALA A 44 -34.89 6.47 -5.18
CA ALA A 44 -33.53 6.26 -5.62
C ALA A 44 -32.96 4.89 -5.19
N GLY A 45 -33.60 4.19 -4.24
CA GLY A 45 -33.17 2.87 -3.78
C GLY A 45 -32.20 2.90 -2.60
N LEU A 46 -32.15 3.97 -1.80
CA LEU A 46 -31.32 4.03 -0.60
C LEU A 46 -31.85 3.08 0.49
N ALA A 47 -31.01 2.16 0.97
CA ALA A 47 -31.35 1.31 2.13
C ALA A 47 -31.38 2.13 3.42
N GLY A 48 -32.41 1.92 4.26
CA GLY A 48 -32.60 2.69 5.50
C GLY A 48 -33.18 4.08 5.27
N TYR A 49 -33.90 4.31 4.17
CA TYR A 49 -34.54 5.59 3.86
C TYR A 49 -35.58 6.03 4.91
N ASP A 50 -36.14 5.10 5.68
CA ASP A 50 -37.08 5.37 6.78
C ASP A 50 -36.40 6.01 8.01
N ASN A 51 -35.06 5.92 8.11
CA ASN A 51 -34.29 6.51 9.21
C ASN A 51 -33.93 7.96 8.88
N TYR A 52 -34.93 8.84 8.96
CA TYR A 52 -34.75 10.28 8.74
C TYR A 52 -35.08 11.11 9.99
N ILE A 53 -34.48 12.29 10.09
CA ILE A 53 -34.76 13.26 11.17
C ILE A 53 -34.81 14.70 10.63
N ASP A 54 -35.63 15.53 11.27
CA ASP A 54 -35.61 16.98 11.07
C ASP A 54 -34.47 17.57 11.91
N ALA A 55 -33.43 18.08 11.26
CA ALA A 55 -32.28 18.63 11.97
C ALA A 55 -32.63 19.92 12.73
N SER A 56 -33.74 20.61 12.42
CA SER A 56 -34.13 21.80 13.19
C SER A 56 -34.54 21.47 14.63
N THR A 57 -34.85 20.20 14.93
CA THR A 57 -35.14 19.76 16.31
C THR A 57 -33.88 19.40 17.10
N LEU A 58 -32.71 19.35 16.46
CA LEU A 58 -31.43 19.03 17.06
C LEU A 58 -30.72 20.36 17.39
N THR A 59 -30.98 20.88 18.59
CA THR A 59 -30.52 22.20 19.03
C THR A 59 -29.16 22.19 19.71
N ASP A 60 -28.72 21.03 20.18
CA ASP A 60 -27.47 20.84 20.90
C ASP A 60 -26.56 19.85 20.16
N ASP A 61 -25.24 20.04 20.31
CA ASP A 61 -24.24 19.23 19.61
C ASP A 61 -24.31 17.76 20.07
N GLU A 62 -24.65 17.50 21.33
CA GLU A 62 -24.70 16.13 21.87
C GLU A 62 -25.82 15.30 21.20
N THR A 63 -27.02 15.87 21.05
CA THR A 63 -28.12 15.21 20.31
C THR A 63 -27.82 15.11 18.83
N LEU A 64 -27.13 16.08 18.23
CA LEU A 64 -26.70 16.02 16.83
C LEU A 64 -25.70 14.89 16.60
N TRP A 65 -24.72 14.73 17.49
CA TRP A 65 -23.70 13.67 17.42
C TRP A 65 -24.33 12.29 17.65
N ALA A 66 -25.29 12.17 18.58
CA ALA A 66 -26.06 10.94 18.75
C ALA A 66 -26.94 10.63 17.53
N ALA A 67 -27.50 11.66 16.88
CA ALA A 67 -28.30 11.50 15.66
C ALA A 67 -27.44 11.07 14.45
N ALA A 68 -26.18 11.50 14.39
CA ALA A 68 -25.23 11.17 13.33
C ALA A 68 -25.08 9.65 13.13
N ASP A 69 -25.05 8.88 14.22
CA ASP A 69 -24.96 7.42 14.16
C ASP A 69 -26.30 6.79 13.72
N LYS A 70 -27.40 7.24 14.35
CA LYS A 70 -28.73 6.62 14.21
C LYS A 70 -29.43 6.87 12.88
N TYR A 71 -29.35 8.08 12.32
CA TYR A 71 -30.17 8.50 11.18
C TYR A 71 -29.37 8.65 9.89
N LYS A 72 -29.91 8.15 8.78
CA LYS A 72 -29.25 8.25 7.48
C LYS A 72 -29.57 9.53 6.72
N ILE A 73 -30.73 10.11 6.98
CA ILE A 73 -31.23 11.27 6.25
C ILE A 73 -31.48 12.42 7.22
N PHE A 74 -30.88 13.56 6.93
CA PHE A 74 -31.03 14.79 7.69
C PHE A 74 -31.67 15.85 6.78
N GLY A 75 -32.87 16.31 7.14
CA GLY A 75 -33.56 17.40 6.47
C GLY A 75 -33.43 18.72 7.24
N ARG A 76 -33.68 19.85 6.57
CA ARG A 76 -33.59 21.22 7.13
C ARG A 76 -32.26 21.52 7.83
N VAL A 77 -31.16 21.01 7.27
CA VAL A 77 -29.84 21.11 7.89
C VAL A 77 -29.21 22.48 7.66
N THR A 78 -28.72 23.09 8.73
CA THR A 78 -27.96 24.34 8.66
C THR A 78 -26.49 24.10 8.26
N PRO A 79 -25.76 25.09 7.70
CA PRO A 79 -24.34 24.94 7.37
C PRO A 79 -23.48 24.48 8.55
N TYR A 80 -23.77 24.97 9.76
CA TYR A 80 -23.09 24.56 10.99
C TYR A 80 -23.35 23.09 11.34
N GLN A 81 -24.61 22.64 11.25
CA GLN A 81 -24.95 21.24 11.51
C GLN A 81 -24.29 20.29 10.49
N LYS A 82 -24.10 20.70 9.23
CA LYS A 82 -23.34 19.90 8.25
C LYS A 82 -21.91 19.65 8.73
N LEU A 83 -21.24 20.69 9.24
CA LEU A 83 -19.89 20.61 9.78
C LEU A 83 -19.84 19.67 10.99
N GLU A 84 -20.75 19.86 11.94
CA GLU A 84 -20.78 19.04 13.17
C GLU A 84 -21.12 17.57 12.89
N LEU A 85 -21.97 17.27 11.90
CA LEU A 85 -22.21 15.89 11.46
C LEU A 85 -20.93 15.24 10.90
N VAL A 86 -20.14 15.97 10.11
CA VAL A 86 -18.85 15.46 9.61
C VAL A 86 -17.89 15.19 10.76
N LYS A 87 -17.78 16.11 11.73
CA LYS A 87 -16.93 15.92 12.92
C LYS A 87 -17.38 14.74 13.77
N ALA A 88 -18.67 14.57 13.99
CA ALA A 88 -19.23 13.46 14.75
C ALA A 88 -18.86 12.11 14.13
N LEU A 89 -19.05 11.96 12.82
CA LEU A 89 -18.68 10.75 12.08
C LEU A 89 -17.17 10.47 12.13
N LYS A 90 -16.34 11.52 11.98
CA LYS A 90 -14.88 11.38 12.12
C LYS A 90 -14.45 11.00 13.53
N ALA A 91 -15.05 11.59 14.56
CA ALA A 91 -14.77 11.27 15.96
C ALA A 91 -15.13 9.82 16.33
N GLN A 92 -16.08 9.22 15.61
CA GLN A 92 -16.44 7.80 15.71
C GLN A 92 -15.48 6.87 14.95
N GLY A 93 -14.44 7.40 14.32
CA GLY A 93 -13.42 6.64 13.59
C GLY A 93 -13.78 6.34 12.13
N HIS A 94 -14.82 6.96 11.58
CA HIS A 94 -15.12 6.86 10.15
C HIS A 94 -14.21 7.79 9.33
N THR A 95 -13.78 7.32 8.16
CA THR A 95 -13.22 8.19 7.12
C THR A 95 -14.36 8.77 6.30
N VAL A 96 -14.52 10.09 6.31
CA VAL A 96 -15.70 10.77 5.76
C VAL A 96 -15.36 11.48 4.46
N ALA A 97 -16.09 11.12 3.40
CA ALA A 97 -16.10 11.88 2.16
C ALA A 97 -17.37 12.73 2.08
N MET A 98 -17.22 14.02 1.80
CA MET A 98 -18.36 14.94 1.67
C MET A 98 -18.47 15.48 0.24
N THR A 99 -19.69 15.44 -0.29
CA THR A 99 -20.03 16.11 -1.55
C THR A 99 -20.79 17.40 -1.28
N GLY A 100 -20.45 18.48 -1.97
CA GLY A 100 -21.14 19.76 -1.82
C GLY A 100 -21.01 20.63 -3.07
N ASP A 101 -21.90 21.58 -3.22
CA ASP A 101 -21.92 22.50 -4.38
C ASP A 101 -22.13 23.95 -3.93
N GLY A 102 -22.66 24.19 -2.74
CA GLY A 102 -22.92 25.53 -2.23
C GLY A 102 -21.80 26.12 -1.39
N VAL A 103 -21.82 27.44 -1.24
CA VAL A 103 -20.99 28.17 -0.25
C VAL A 103 -21.27 27.69 1.18
N ASN A 104 -22.46 27.15 1.41
CA ASN A 104 -22.91 26.58 2.68
C ASN A 104 -22.19 25.28 3.04
N ASP A 105 -21.59 24.59 2.05
CA ASP A 105 -20.92 23.30 2.27
C ASP A 105 -19.42 23.48 2.54
N VAL A 106 -18.87 24.68 2.33
CA VAL A 106 -17.42 24.95 2.34
C VAL A 106 -16.75 24.52 3.66
N LEU A 107 -17.37 24.80 4.81
CA LEU A 107 -16.81 24.43 6.10
C LEU A 107 -16.75 22.91 6.27
N ALA A 108 -17.83 22.23 5.92
CA ALA A 108 -17.95 20.80 6.08
C ALA A 108 -17.11 20.02 5.04
N LEU A 109 -17.00 20.55 3.81
CA LEU A 109 -16.04 20.08 2.80
C LEU A 109 -14.61 20.17 3.35
N LYS A 110 -14.21 21.32 3.88
CA LYS A 110 -12.87 21.51 4.45
C LYS A 110 -12.56 20.58 5.62
N GLU A 111 -13.57 20.24 6.42
CA GLU A 111 -13.43 19.33 7.56
C GLU A 111 -13.38 17.85 7.15
N SER A 112 -14.01 17.46 6.04
CA SER A 112 -14.03 16.06 5.58
C SER A 112 -12.64 15.54 5.21
N ASP A 113 -12.43 14.22 5.32
CA ASP A 113 -11.17 13.59 4.90
C ASP A 113 -10.99 13.61 3.38
N CYS A 114 -12.11 13.66 2.64
CA CYS A 114 -12.13 13.84 1.20
C CYS A 114 -13.31 14.71 0.77
N SER A 115 -13.00 15.90 0.29
CA SER A 115 -13.98 16.86 -0.21
C SER A 115 -14.17 16.76 -1.71
N ILE A 116 -15.44 16.72 -2.14
CA ILE A 116 -15.84 16.55 -3.53
C ILE A 116 -16.81 17.66 -3.91
N ALA A 117 -16.44 18.48 -4.91
CA ALA A 117 -17.31 19.49 -5.47
C ALA A 117 -17.88 19.09 -6.83
N MET A 118 -19.06 19.62 -7.14
CA MET A 118 -19.62 19.58 -8.49
C MET A 118 -19.04 20.73 -9.32
N GLN A 119 -18.78 20.49 -10.61
CA GLN A 119 -18.36 21.56 -11.52
C GLN A 119 -19.42 22.67 -11.64
N SER A 120 -20.70 22.31 -11.57
CA SER A 120 -21.82 23.25 -11.52
C SER A 120 -21.96 23.99 -10.18
N GLY A 121 -21.19 23.61 -9.15
CA GLY A 121 -21.20 24.24 -7.84
C GLY A 121 -20.49 25.59 -7.82
N SER A 122 -20.57 26.28 -6.69
CA SER A 122 -19.93 27.57 -6.45
C SER A 122 -18.39 27.50 -6.54
N ASP A 123 -17.77 28.60 -6.94
CA ASP A 123 -16.30 28.71 -7.03
C ASP A 123 -15.63 28.44 -5.68
N ALA A 124 -16.27 28.89 -4.59
CA ALA A 124 -15.80 28.62 -3.24
C ALA A 124 -15.74 27.12 -2.95
N ALA A 125 -16.80 26.36 -3.26
CA ALA A 125 -16.84 24.92 -3.05
C ALA A 125 -15.78 24.18 -3.88
N ARG A 126 -15.59 24.56 -5.15
CA ARG A 126 -14.57 23.96 -6.02
C ARG A 126 -13.15 24.23 -5.53
N ASN A 127 -12.87 25.44 -5.04
CA ASN A 127 -11.54 25.82 -4.55
C ASN A 127 -11.14 25.13 -3.25
N VAL A 128 -12.09 24.76 -2.39
CA VAL A 128 -11.79 24.05 -1.14
C VAL A 128 -11.80 22.52 -1.28
N SER A 129 -12.25 22.00 -2.42
CA SER A 129 -12.43 20.56 -2.61
C SER A 129 -11.17 19.86 -3.10
N ASN A 130 -10.94 18.62 -2.65
CA ASN A 130 -9.86 17.78 -3.15
C ASN A 130 -10.15 17.25 -4.56
N ILE A 131 -11.42 17.01 -4.87
CA ILE A 131 -11.88 16.44 -6.14
C ILE A 131 -13.00 17.30 -6.71
N VAL A 132 -12.97 17.55 -8.02
CA VAL A 132 -14.05 18.24 -8.73
C VAL A 132 -14.63 17.33 -9.81
N LEU A 133 -15.93 17.07 -9.76
CA LEU A 133 -16.66 16.27 -10.74
C LEU A 133 -17.03 17.15 -11.95
N LEU A 134 -16.24 17.03 -13.02
CA LEU A 134 -16.40 17.83 -14.24
C LEU A 134 -17.75 17.62 -14.94
N ASP A 135 -18.32 16.42 -14.84
CA ASP A 135 -19.64 16.07 -15.38
C ASP A 135 -20.80 16.41 -14.43
N SER A 136 -20.50 16.92 -13.23
CA SER A 136 -21.46 17.17 -12.15
C SER A 136 -22.40 15.98 -11.90
N ASN A 137 -21.86 14.75 -12.00
CA ASN A 137 -22.61 13.52 -11.83
C ASN A 137 -22.00 12.63 -10.73
N PHE A 138 -22.80 12.36 -9.69
CA PHE A 138 -22.41 11.47 -8.59
C PHE A 138 -22.08 10.04 -9.06
N ALA A 139 -22.58 9.61 -10.23
CA ALA A 139 -22.27 8.32 -10.84
C ALA A 139 -20.78 8.14 -11.22
N SER A 140 -19.97 9.20 -11.16
CA SER A 140 -18.51 9.14 -11.33
C SER A 140 -17.77 8.68 -10.06
N MET A 141 -18.41 8.73 -8.90
CA MET A 141 -17.81 8.37 -7.61
C MET A 141 -17.30 6.91 -7.52
N PRO A 142 -18.02 5.89 -8.02
CA PRO A 142 -17.51 4.52 -8.07
C PRO A 142 -16.16 4.39 -8.77
N LYS A 143 -15.96 5.11 -9.89
CA LYS A 143 -14.69 5.10 -10.64
C LYS A 143 -13.56 5.72 -9.83
N ILE A 144 -13.84 6.85 -9.17
CA ILE A 144 -12.88 7.56 -8.31
C ILE A 144 -12.42 6.66 -7.15
N VAL A 145 -13.35 5.99 -6.47
CA VAL A 145 -13.01 5.03 -5.41
C VAL A 145 -12.19 3.86 -5.96
N GLY A 146 -12.51 3.40 -7.16
CA GLY A 146 -11.73 2.38 -7.88
C GLY A 146 -10.27 2.80 -8.09
N GLU A 147 -10.05 3.99 -8.65
CA GLU A 147 -8.68 4.51 -8.90
C GLU A 147 -7.91 4.77 -7.60
N GLY A 148 -8.58 5.24 -6.55
CA GLY A 148 -7.98 5.37 -5.21
C GLY A 148 -7.50 4.04 -4.65
N ARG A 149 -8.35 3.00 -4.72
CA ARG A 149 -7.97 1.64 -4.29
C ARG A 149 -6.85 1.05 -5.12
N ARG A 150 -6.89 1.25 -6.44
CA ARG A 150 -5.82 0.83 -7.36
C ARG A 150 -4.49 1.45 -6.94
N SER A 151 -4.49 2.74 -6.67
CA SER A 151 -3.29 3.47 -6.26
C SER A 151 -2.73 2.93 -4.95
N ILE A 152 -3.56 2.81 -3.90
CA ILE A 152 -3.11 2.32 -2.58
C ILE A 152 -2.59 0.88 -2.66
N ASN A 153 -3.36 -0.04 -3.25
CA ASN A 153 -2.96 -1.45 -3.35
C ASN A 153 -1.64 -1.64 -4.12
N ASN A 154 -1.42 -0.81 -5.13
CA ASN A 154 -0.22 -0.85 -5.95
C ASN A 154 0.99 -0.21 -5.26
N ILE A 155 0.76 0.89 -4.53
CA ILE A 155 1.78 1.52 -3.67
C ILE A 155 2.20 0.56 -2.56
N GLU A 156 1.28 -0.17 -1.92
CA GLU A 156 1.64 -1.20 -0.92
C GLU A 156 2.52 -2.30 -1.53
N ARG A 157 2.13 -2.83 -2.70
CA ARG A 157 2.92 -3.88 -3.36
C ARG A 157 4.30 -3.38 -3.76
N SER A 158 4.38 -2.20 -4.36
CA SER A 158 5.65 -1.56 -4.76
C SER A 158 6.50 -1.21 -3.54
N GLY A 159 5.87 -0.75 -2.46
CA GLY A 159 6.51 -0.40 -1.20
C GLY A 159 7.27 -1.57 -0.58
N VAL A 160 6.75 -2.80 -0.70
CA VAL A 160 7.48 -4.00 -0.25
C VAL A 160 8.82 -4.14 -0.97
N LEU A 161 8.85 -3.95 -2.30
CA LEU A 161 10.07 -4.03 -3.10
C LEU A 161 11.11 -2.97 -2.69
N PHE A 162 10.65 -1.75 -2.38
CA PHE A 162 11.55 -0.70 -1.93
C PHE A 162 12.03 -0.86 -0.50
N LEU A 163 11.18 -1.33 0.42
CA LEU A 163 11.51 -1.37 1.85
C LEU A 163 12.34 -2.59 2.24
N TYR A 164 12.21 -3.74 1.54
CA TYR A 164 13.04 -4.91 1.87
C TYR A 164 14.53 -4.59 1.69
N LYS A 165 14.89 -3.68 0.77
CA LYS A 165 16.28 -3.27 0.56
C LYS A 165 16.86 -2.49 1.71
N THR A 166 16.04 -1.62 2.31
CA THR A 166 16.43 -0.87 3.50
C THR A 166 16.65 -1.82 4.66
N VAL A 167 15.80 -2.84 4.82
CA VAL A 167 15.95 -3.86 5.86
C VAL A 167 17.26 -4.64 5.68
N TYR A 168 17.51 -5.25 4.52
CA TYR A 168 18.73 -6.06 4.37
C TYR A 168 19.98 -5.19 4.43
N SER A 169 19.96 -3.96 3.89
CA SER A 169 21.12 -3.06 3.93
C SER A 169 21.45 -2.64 5.35
N PHE A 170 20.45 -2.33 6.17
CA PHE A 170 20.63 -2.03 7.59
C PHE A 170 21.20 -3.24 8.35
N LEU A 171 20.60 -4.43 8.17
CA LEU A 171 21.06 -5.65 8.83
C LEU A 171 22.46 -6.07 8.38
N ALA A 172 22.77 -5.92 7.09
CA ALA A 172 24.10 -6.21 6.56
C ALA A 172 25.12 -5.21 7.12
N ALA A 173 24.83 -3.90 7.13
CA ALA A 173 25.73 -2.91 7.72
C ALA A 173 26.03 -3.24 9.19
N LEU A 174 24.99 -3.58 9.97
CA LEU A 174 25.15 -4.01 11.36
C LEU A 174 26.04 -5.27 11.47
N LEU A 175 25.82 -6.28 10.62
CA LEU A 175 26.63 -7.50 10.59
C LEU A 175 28.12 -7.19 10.33
N PHE A 176 28.42 -6.37 9.32
CA PHE A 176 29.80 -6.04 8.93
C PHE A 176 30.50 -5.06 9.87
N CYS A 177 29.79 -4.40 10.80
CA CYS A 177 30.43 -3.69 11.90
C CYS A 177 31.16 -4.63 12.87
N PHE A 178 30.69 -5.87 13.02
CA PHE A 178 31.25 -6.85 13.96
C PHE A 178 32.11 -7.92 13.29
N VAL A 179 31.99 -8.08 11.97
CA VAL A 179 32.76 -9.07 11.20
C VAL A 179 33.98 -8.39 10.58
N PRO A 180 35.21 -8.88 10.81
CA PRO A 180 36.43 -8.36 10.18
C PRO A 180 36.53 -8.84 8.72
N MET A 181 35.61 -8.35 7.88
CA MET A 181 35.55 -8.58 6.45
C MET A 181 35.01 -7.29 5.81
N ALA A 182 35.55 -6.90 4.65
CA ALA A 182 34.97 -5.82 3.86
C ALA A 182 33.55 -6.18 3.39
N TYR A 183 32.69 -5.19 3.27
CA TYR A 183 31.35 -5.39 2.71
C TYR A 183 31.46 -5.93 1.27
N PRO A 184 30.88 -7.10 0.94
CA PRO A 184 31.19 -7.83 -0.28
C PRO A 184 30.38 -7.34 -1.50
N LEU A 185 29.85 -6.12 -1.47
CA LEU A 185 29.13 -5.54 -2.60
C LEU A 185 29.56 -4.10 -2.82
N GLN A 186 29.87 -3.77 -4.06
CA GLN A 186 30.09 -2.40 -4.48
C GLN A 186 28.75 -1.70 -4.79
N ALA A 187 28.74 -0.37 -4.72
CA ALA A 187 27.55 0.43 -5.02
C ALA A 187 27.01 0.20 -6.44
N ILE A 188 27.89 -0.05 -7.41
CA ILE A 188 27.50 -0.32 -8.80
C ILE A 188 26.81 -1.68 -8.96
N GLN A 189 27.28 -2.71 -8.28
CA GLN A 189 26.67 -4.05 -8.25
C GLN A 189 25.28 -4.00 -7.61
N LEU A 190 25.14 -3.25 -6.50
CA LEU A 190 23.84 -2.98 -5.89
C LEU A 190 22.91 -2.22 -6.84
N THR A 191 23.43 -1.26 -7.61
CA THR A 191 22.64 -0.50 -8.58
C THR A 191 22.07 -1.41 -9.67
N GLN A 192 22.90 -2.32 -10.20
CA GLN A 192 22.47 -3.33 -11.18
C GLN A 192 21.40 -4.25 -10.59
N ILE A 193 21.60 -4.82 -9.40
CA ILE A 193 20.57 -5.66 -8.76
C ILE A 193 19.28 -4.86 -8.61
N ASN A 194 19.36 -3.61 -8.13
CA ASN A 194 18.20 -2.78 -7.86
C ASN A 194 17.43 -2.39 -9.13
N ILE A 195 18.07 -2.08 -10.26
CA ILE A 195 17.33 -1.67 -11.46
C ILE A 195 16.46 -2.81 -12.00
N PHE A 196 16.97 -4.04 -12.00
CA PHE A 196 16.25 -5.22 -12.50
C PHE A 196 15.26 -5.81 -11.51
N THR A 197 15.53 -5.74 -10.21
CA THR A 197 14.69 -6.39 -9.20
C THR A 197 13.70 -5.44 -8.53
N ASN A 198 14.01 -4.14 -8.49
CA ASN A 198 13.17 -3.12 -7.86
C ASN A 198 12.70 -2.07 -8.87
N GLY A 199 13.61 -1.38 -9.55
CA GLY A 199 13.31 -0.19 -10.36
C GLY A 199 12.26 -0.44 -11.45
N ILE A 200 12.62 -1.22 -12.46
CA ILE A 200 11.73 -1.51 -13.60
C ILE A 200 10.43 -2.23 -13.15
N PRO A 201 10.48 -3.32 -12.38
CA PRO A 201 9.26 -4.03 -12.01
C PRO A 201 8.35 -3.22 -11.10
N SER A 202 8.86 -2.41 -10.16
CA SER A 202 8.01 -1.59 -9.28
C SER A 202 7.16 -0.60 -10.07
N PHE A 203 7.75 0.05 -11.08
CA PHE A 203 7.04 0.97 -11.98
C PHE A 203 5.93 0.26 -12.76
N LEU A 204 6.25 -0.88 -13.39
CA LEU A 204 5.27 -1.61 -14.22
C LEU A 204 4.18 -2.27 -13.36
N LEU A 205 4.53 -2.83 -12.21
CA LEU A 205 3.57 -3.42 -11.27
C LEU A 205 2.66 -2.35 -10.64
N ALA A 206 3.13 -1.10 -10.52
CA ALA A 206 2.31 0.00 -10.04
C ALA A 206 1.17 0.37 -10.98
N MET A 207 1.24 -0.04 -12.26
CA MET A 207 0.17 0.19 -13.23
C MET A 207 -0.88 -0.93 -13.27
N GLU A 208 -0.71 -2.03 -12.52
CA GLU A 208 -1.66 -3.16 -12.58
C GLU A 208 -3.05 -2.76 -12.05
N PRO A 209 -4.16 -3.10 -12.74
CA PRO A 209 -5.50 -2.87 -12.20
C PRO A 209 -5.75 -3.69 -10.92
N ASN A 210 -6.06 -3.02 -9.81
CA ASN A 210 -6.35 -3.68 -8.53
C ASN A 210 -7.39 -2.92 -7.70
N PHE A 211 -8.66 -3.30 -7.83
CA PHE A 211 -9.79 -2.62 -7.18
C PHE A 211 -10.22 -3.25 -5.85
N LYS A 212 -9.40 -4.16 -5.29
CA LYS A 212 -9.69 -4.80 -4.00
C LYS A 212 -9.82 -3.74 -2.91
N ARG A 213 -10.73 -3.96 -1.96
CA ARG A 213 -10.88 -3.09 -0.80
C ARG A 213 -9.58 -3.11 0.01
N VAL A 214 -9.06 -1.92 0.30
CA VAL A 214 -7.89 -1.71 1.16
C VAL A 214 -8.26 -2.13 2.58
N LYS A 215 -7.36 -2.83 3.27
CA LYS A 215 -7.57 -3.32 4.64
C LYS A 215 -6.32 -3.04 5.45
N GLY A 216 -6.48 -2.52 6.67
CA GLY A 216 -5.34 -2.18 7.54
C GLY A 216 -4.57 -0.96 7.05
N GLU A 217 -3.49 -0.65 7.77
CA GLU A 217 -2.62 0.48 7.44
C GLU A 217 -1.47 0.07 6.51
N PHE A 218 -0.96 1.04 5.75
CA PHE A 218 0.15 0.83 4.81
C PHE A 218 1.36 0.17 5.49
N ILE A 219 1.83 0.71 6.62
CA ILE A 219 3.03 0.19 7.31
C ILE A 219 2.78 -1.22 7.84
N GLU A 220 1.60 -1.49 8.41
CA GLU A 220 1.20 -2.82 8.89
C GLU A 220 1.18 -3.87 7.77
N ASN A 221 0.78 -3.48 6.56
CA ASN A 221 0.70 -4.39 5.41
C ASN A 221 2.06 -4.63 4.74
N VAL A 222 2.93 -3.61 4.75
CA VAL A 222 4.17 -3.60 3.97
C VAL A 222 5.37 -4.02 4.82
N MET A 223 5.47 -3.58 6.08
CA MET A 223 6.65 -3.78 6.91
C MET A 223 6.92 -5.27 7.23
N PRO A 224 5.94 -6.09 7.64
CA PRO A 224 6.18 -7.51 7.92
C PRO A 224 6.72 -8.28 6.72
N LYS A 225 6.19 -8.00 5.52
CA LYS A 225 6.66 -8.61 4.26
C LYS A 225 8.07 -8.15 3.92
N SER A 226 8.34 -6.86 4.08
CA SER A 226 9.66 -6.26 3.84
C SER A 226 10.72 -6.84 4.78
N ILE A 227 10.39 -7.03 6.06
CA ILE A 227 11.27 -7.68 7.04
C ILE A 227 11.57 -9.12 6.63
N MET A 228 10.53 -9.90 6.29
CA MET A 228 10.70 -11.29 5.89
C MET A 228 11.59 -11.43 4.65
N HIS A 229 11.39 -10.59 3.63
CA HIS A 229 12.22 -10.58 2.42
C HIS A 229 13.64 -10.04 2.68
N GLY A 230 13.77 -9.03 3.55
CA GLY A 230 15.07 -8.52 3.98
C GLY A 230 15.89 -9.60 4.69
N LEU A 231 15.28 -10.35 5.61
CA LEU A 231 15.93 -11.47 6.31
C LEU A 231 16.41 -12.57 5.37
N LEU A 232 15.66 -12.87 4.30
CA LEU A 232 16.09 -13.84 3.27
C LEU A 232 17.39 -13.41 2.56
N ILE A 233 17.55 -12.11 2.30
CA ILE A 233 18.79 -11.58 1.71
C ILE A 233 19.91 -11.50 2.76
N THR A 234 19.60 -11.08 3.98
CA THR A 234 20.57 -11.10 5.10
C THR A 234 21.11 -12.51 5.36
N PHE A 235 20.28 -13.55 5.22
CA PHE A 235 20.72 -14.94 5.30
C PHE A 235 21.83 -15.26 4.28
N ASN A 236 21.77 -14.70 3.06
CA ASN A 236 22.83 -14.87 2.07
C ASN A 236 24.13 -14.18 2.49
N PHE A 237 24.07 -12.97 3.06
CA PHE A 237 25.26 -12.31 3.61
C PHE A 237 25.90 -13.14 4.74
N ILE A 238 25.08 -13.65 5.67
CA ILE A 238 25.56 -14.54 6.75
C ILE A 238 26.17 -15.81 6.15
N GLY A 239 25.52 -16.40 5.15
CA GLY A 239 26.02 -17.58 4.45
C GLY A 239 27.39 -17.36 3.81
N ILE A 240 27.61 -16.21 3.16
CA ILE A 240 28.90 -15.83 2.58
C ILE A 240 29.98 -15.70 3.66
N VAL A 241 29.66 -15.03 4.77
CA VAL A 241 30.59 -14.88 5.90
C VAL A 241 30.95 -16.24 6.50
N LEU A 242 29.97 -17.11 6.74
CA LEU A 242 30.19 -18.46 7.25
C LEU A 242 31.03 -19.30 6.29
N MET A 243 30.74 -19.25 5.00
CA MET A 243 31.50 -19.99 3.98
C MET A 243 32.95 -19.53 3.92
N ARG A 244 33.25 -18.24 4.12
CA ARG A 244 34.63 -17.75 4.23
C ARG A 244 35.36 -18.38 5.41
N TYR A 245 34.78 -18.32 6.60
CA TYR A 245 35.42 -18.83 7.81
C TYR A 245 35.58 -20.35 7.77
N ILE A 246 34.57 -21.08 7.29
CA ILE A 246 34.64 -22.53 7.11
C ILE A 246 35.71 -22.89 6.08
N SER A 247 35.77 -22.17 4.96
CA SER A 247 36.78 -22.42 3.92
C SER A 247 38.21 -22.18 4.43
N GLY A 248 38.41 -21.11 5.20
CA GLY A 248 39.71 -20.82 5.82
C GLY A 248 40.10 -21.84 6.90
N TRP A 249 39.15 -22.26 7.74
CA TRP A 249 39.39 -23.25 8.80
C TRP A 249 39.63 -24.66 8.25
N ALA A 250 38.84 -25.09 7.27
CA ALA A 250 38.95 -26.41 6.64
C ALA A 250 40.05 -26.48 5.58
N GLY A 251 40.72 -25.36 5.27
CA GLY A 251 41.79 -25.31 4.27
C GLY A 251 41.32 -25.56 2.83
N ILE A 252 40.03 -25.30 2.53
CA ILE A 252 39.44 -25.52 1.19
C ILE A 252 39.99 -24.48 0.20
N LEU A 253 40.03 -23.21 0.61
CA LEU A 253 40.46 -22.08 -0.19
C LEU A 253 41.30 -21.12 0.65
N PRO A 254 42.43 -20.60 0.13
CA PRO A 254 43.13 -19.48 0.75
C PRO A 254 42.20 -18.26 0.88
N LEU A 255 42.27 -17.57 2.01
CA LEU A 255 41.42 -16.41 2.29
C LEU A 255 41.58 -15.29 1.25
N GLU A 256 42.80 -15.10 0.71
CA GLU A 256 43.08 -14.11 -0.34
C GLU A 256 42.30 -14.39 -1.63
N VAL A 257 42.22 -15.66 -2.03
CA VAL A 257 41.48 -16.10 -3.22
C VAL A 257 39.98 -15.91 -3.00
N PHE A 258 39.49 -16.25 -1.81
CA PHE A 258 38.10 -16.06 -1.44
C PHE A 258 37.71 -14.57 -1.46
N ASP A 259 38.52 -13.72 -0.85
CA ASP A 259 38.26 -12.28 -0.73
C ASP A 259 38.28 -11.57 -2.11
N THR A 260 39.01 -12.12 -3.08
CA THR A 260 38.99 -11.64 -4.47
C THR A 260 37.66 -11.97 -5.18
N GLY A 261 37.14 -13.19 -5.00
CA GLY A 261 35.92 -13.64 -5.66
C GLY A 261 34.61 -13.33 -4.90
N VAL A 262 34.68 -12.82 -3.67
CA VAL A 262 33.51 -12.65 -2.79
C VAL A 262 32.48 -11.68 -3.38
N ASN A 263 32.93 -10.64 -4.10
CA ASN A 263 32.05 -9.65 -4.72
C ASN A 263 31.18 -10.26 -5.82
N THR A 264 31.77 -11.12 -6.65
CA THR A 264 31.05 -11.86 -7.69
C THR A 264 30.06 -12.83 -7.08
N MET A 265 30.47 -13.58 -6.06
CA MET A 265 29.58 -14.50 -5.36
C MET A 265 28.41 -13.76 -4.70
N ALA A 266 28.67 -12.64 -4.03
CA ALA A 266 27.63 -11.83 -3.40
C ALA A 266 26.64 -11.26 -4.43
N THR A 267 27.15 -10.74 -5.55
CA THR A 267 26.31 -10.21 -6.64
C THR A 267 25.37 -11.27 -7.20
N LEU A 268 25.88 -12.48 -7.44
CA LEU A 268 25.08 -13.61 -7.93
C LEU A 268 24.06 -14.09 -6.89
N CYS A 269 24.47 -14.34 -5.64
CA CYS A 269 23.58 -14.85 -4.60
C CYS A 269 22.48 -13.85 -4.25
N ILE A 270 22.82 -12.57 -4.07
CA ILE A 270 21.87 -11.53 -3.67
C ILE A 270 20.96 -11.16 -4.85
N GLY A 271 21.51 -11.08 -6.06
CA GLY A 271 20.72 -10.90 -7.28
C GLY A 271 19.69 -12.03 -7.45
N PHE A 272 20.11 -13.28 -7.30
CA PHE A 272 19.23 -14.44 -7.35
C PHE A 272 18.16 -14.41 -6.25
N ALA A 273 18.53 -14.12 -5.00
CA ALA A 273 17.58 -13.97 -3.90
C ALA A 273 16.53 -12.88 -4.18
N ALA A 274 16.95 -11.75 -4.74
CA ALA A 274 16.06 -10.67 -5.13
C ALA A 274 15.12 -11.08 -6.28
N PHE A 275 15.58 -11.87 -7.26
CA PHE A 275 14.71 -12.47 -8.27
C PHE A 275 13.70 -13.46 -7.68
N VAL A 276 14.10 -14.29 -6.71
CA VAL A 276 13.17 -15.19 -6.00
C VAL A 276 12.05 -14.40 -5.31
N ILE A 277 12.38 -13.25 -4.70
CA ILE A 277 11.39 -12.34 -4.11
C ILE A 277 10.49 -11.74 -5.20
N LEU A 278 11.07 -11.25 -6.30
CA LEU A 278 10.33 -10.67 -7.42
C LEU A 278 9.33 -11.65 -8.02
N VAL A 279 9.72 -12.92 -8.21
CA VAL A 279 8.83 -14.00 -8.69
C VAL A 279 7.60 -14.13 -7.79
N LYS A 280 7.77 -14.04 -6.46
CA LYS A 280 6.64 -14.07 -5.51
C LYS A 280 5.73 -12.85 -5.66
N VAL A 281 6.30 -11.65 -5.81
CA VAL A 281 5.54 -10.40 -5.99
C VAL A 281 4.75 -10.39 -7.31
N CYS A 282 5.28 -11.06 -8.34
CA CYS A 282 4.60 -11.21 -9.63
C CYS A 282 3.42 -12.20 -9.60
N MET A 283 3.21 -12.97 -8.52
CA MET A 283 2.05 -13.87 -8.45
C MET A 283 0.72 -13.11 -8.27
N PRO A 284 -0.37 -13.55 -8.92
CA PRO A 284 -0.46 -14.65 -9.89
C PRO A 284 0.11 -14.26 -11.26
N PHE A 285 0.76 -15.23 -11.94
CA PHE A 285 1.38 -15.01 -13.24
C PHE A 285 0.35 -14.73 -14.33
N LYS A 286 0.42 -13.53 -14.90
CA LYS A 286 -0.23 -13.16 -16.16
C LYS A 286 0.81 -13.18 -17.27
N ALA A 287 0.39 -13.36 -18.52
CA ALA A 287 1.31 -13.43 -19.67
C ALA A 287 2.32 -12.25 -19.72
N TRP A 288 1.85 -11.02 -19.46
CA TRP A 288 2.72 -9.84 -19.42
C TRP A 288 3.74 -9.86 -18.28
N LYS A 289 3.41 -10.46 -17.12
CA LYS A 289 4.34 -10.59 -15.98
C LYS A 289 5.43 -11.63 -16.27
N ILE A 290 5.07 -12.70 -16.99
CA ILE A 290 6.04 -13.70 -17.46
C ILE A 290 6.99 -13.05 -18.46
N GLY A 291 6.47 -12.28 -19.42
CA GLY A 291 7.29 -11.50 -20.35
C GLY A 291 8.22 -10.51 -19.64
N LEU A 292 7.71 -9.81 -18.63
CA LEU A 292 8.52 -8.92 -17.79
C LEU A 292 9.63 -9.67 -17.06
N LEU A 293 9.32 -10.78 -16.38
CA LEU A 293 10.33 -11.58 -15.68
C LEU A 293 11.41 -12.10 -16.64
N ALA A 294 11.01 -12.61 -17.81
CA ALA A 294 11.95 -13.08 -18.82
C ALA A 294 12.87 -11.94 -19.30
N PHE A 295 12.31 -10.76 -19.56
CA PHE A 295 13.08 -9.56 -19.91
C PHE A 295 14.07 -9.16 -18.82
N LEU A 296 13.64 -9.14 -17.55
CA LEU A 296 14.49 -8.71 -16.42
C LEU A 296 15.62 -9.70 -16.13
N VAL A 297 15.32 -11.02 -16.16
CA VAL A 297 16.33 -12.06 -15.96
C VAL A 297 17.33 -12.07 -17.11
N THR A 298 16.85 -11.96 -18.35
CA THR A 298 17.72 -11.90 -19.53
C THR A 298 18.59 -10.65 -19.51
N GLY A 299 18.03 -9.48 -19.19
CA GLY A 299 18.78 -8.23 -19.08
C GLY A 299 19.84 -8.30 -17.98
N PHE A 300 19.49 -8.82 -16.81
CA PHE A 300 20.46 -9.00 -15.71
C PHE A 300 21.59 -9.97 -16.10
N ALA A 301 21.28 -11.08 -16.76
CA ALA A 301 22.29 -12.03 -17.24
C ALA A 301 23.18 -11.43 -18.33
N LEU A 302 22.62 -10.66 -19.26
CA LEU A 302 23.39 -9.96 -20.29
C LEU A 302 24.33 -8.92 -19.67
N ASP A 303 23.86 -8.13 -18.70
CA ASP A 303 24.71 -7.16 -18.00
C ASP A 303 25.86 -7.86 -17.25
N LEU A 304 25.60 -8.99 -16.59
CA LEU A 304 26.66 -9.79 -15.96
C LEU A 304 27.69 -10.32 -16.95
N LEU A 305 27.32 -10.59 -18.21
CA LEU A 305 28.24 -11.11 -19.22
C LEU A 305 28.99 -10.00 -19.95
N MET A 306 28.32 -8.90 -20.27
CA MET A 306 28.86 -7.80 -21.09
C MET A 306 29.60 -6.76 -20.26
N LEU A 307 29.17 -6.50 -19.03
CA LEU A 307 29.67 -5.39 -18.19
C LEU A 307 30.51 -5.85 -17.00
N LYS A 308 30.81 -7.16 -16.90
CA LYS A 308 31.59 -7.73 -15.79
C LYS A 308 32.93 -7.04 -15.55
N ASP A 309 33.69 -6.78 -16.63
CA ASP A 309 35.06 -6.26 -16.54
C ASP A 309 35.09 -4.72 -16.57
N PHE A 310 34.06 -4.09 -17.14
CA PHE A 310 34.02 -2.64 -17.36
C PHE A 310 33.36 -1.87 -16.22
N LEU A 311 32.18 -2.30 -15.76
CA LEU A 311 31.39 -1.57 -14.76
C LEU A 311 31.26 -2.31 -13.44
N LEU A 312 31.22 -3.64 -13.46
CA LEU A 312 30.83 -4.42 -12.28
C LEU A 312 32.03 -4.97 -11.49
N ASP A 313 33.23 -4.89 -12.04
CA ASP A 313 34.49 -5.37 -11.45
C ASP A 313 34.35 -6.79 -10.87
N LEU A 314 33.80 -7.70 -11.68
CA LEU A 314 33.51 -9.08 -11.29
C LEU A 314 34.70 -9.98 -11.60
N GLN A 315 35.29 -10.53 -10.56
CA GLN A 315 36.40 -11.45 -10.64
C GLN A 315 35.93 -12.89 -10.97
N PRO A 316 36.74 -13.69 -11.67
CA PRO A 316 36.40 -15.07 -12.00
C PRO A 316 36.32 -15.94 -10.73
N LEU A 317 35.34 -16.85 -10.71
CA LEU A 317 35.12 -17.75 -9.57
C LEU A 317 35.86 -19.08 -9.77
N CYS A 318 36.54 -19.56 -8.73
CA CYS A 318 37.07 -20.92 -8.67
C CYS A 318 35.92 -21.95 -8.57
N LYS A 319 36.23 -23.23 -8.86
CA LYS A 319 35.23 -24.31 -8.86
C LYS A 319 34.53 -24.45 -7.51
N GLU A 320 35.29 -24.32 -6.44
CA GLU A 320 34.82 -24.40 -5.06
C GLU A 320 33.86 -23.24 -4.75
N MET A 321 34.17 -22.03 -5.21
CA MET A 321 33.29 -20.87 -5.05
C MET A 321 32.00 -20.98 -5.88
N LEU A 322 32.06 -21.59 -7.07
CA LEU A 322 30.86 -21.90 -7.85
C LEU A 322 29.95 -22.87 -7.11
N ILE A 323 30.51 -23.92 -6.48
CA ILE A 323 29.75 -24.86 -5.67
C ILE A 323 29.13 -24.15 -4.46
N MET A 324 29.89 -23.33 -3.73
CA MET A 324 29.37 -22.55 -2.60
C MET A 324 28.23 -21.60 -3.02
N THR A 325 28.39 -20.93 -4.17
CA THR A 325 27.36 -20.07 -4.76
C THR A 325 26.08 -20.87 -5.06
N ALA A 326 26.22 -22.03 -5.70
CA ALA A 326 25.08 -22.90 -6.02
C ALA A 326 24.36 -23.41 -4.76
N ILE A 327 25.12 -23.77 -3.71
CA ILE A 327 24.56 -24.17 -2.41
C ILE A 327 23.78 -23.01 -1.79
N LEU A 328 24.31 -21.79 -1.80
CA LEU A 328 23.63 -20.62 -1.26
C LEU A 328 22.36 -20.29 -2.04
N MET A 329 22.39 -20.33 -3.36
CA MET A 329 21.19 -20.17 -4.21
C MET A 329 20.14 -21.24 -3.90
N GLY A 330 20.54 -22.51 -3.83
CA GLY A 330 19.64 -23.62 -3.48
C GLY A 330 19.02 -23.46 -2.08
N SER A 331 19.83 -23.07 -1.10
CA SER A 331 19.37 -22.79 0.27
C SER A 331 18.40 -21.59 0.33
N THR A 332 18.58 -20.60 -0.54
CA THR A 332 17.67 -19.45 -0.68
C THR A 332 16.31 -19.88 -1.22
N VAL A 333 16.27 -20.77 -2.21
CA VAL A 333 15.00 -21.34 -2.69
C VAL A 333 14.30 -22.12 -1.59
N LEU A 334 15.04 -22.98 -0.88
CA LEU A 334 14.50 -23.79 0.22
C LEU A 334 13.93 -22.90 1.33
N LEU A 335 14.70 -21.90 1.79
CA LEU A 335 14.24 -20.93 2.79
C LEU A 335 13.07 -20.10 2.27
N GLY A 336 13.07 -19.76 0.98
CA GLY A 336 11.96 -19.14 0.28
C GLY A 336 10.68 -19.97 0.33
N VAL A 337 10.76 -21.29 0.15
CA VAL A 337 9.61 -22.21 0.26
C VAL A 337 9.15 -22.32 1.71
N ILE A 338 10.07 -22.51 2.65
CA ILE A 338 9.75 -22.59 4.09
C ILE A 338 9.05 -21.31 4.55
N THR A 339 9.59 -20.14 4.20
CA THR A 339 8.99 -18.84 4.55
C THR A 339 7.62 -18.67 3.90
N ALA A 340 7.38 -19.19 2.69
CA ALA A 340 6.05 -19.15 2.06
C ALA A 340 5.03 -20.03 2.81
N ILE A 341 5.44 -21.21 3.27
CA ILE A 341 4.58 -22.12 4.07
C ILE A 341 4.17 -21.46 5.39
N PHE A 342 5.12 -20.79 6.05
CA PHE A 342 4.88 -20.12 7.33
C PHE A 342 4.49 -18.65 7.20
N GLU A 343 4.30 -18.13 5.99
CA GLU A 343 4.16 -16.69 5.71
C GLU A 343 3.05 -16.06 6.55
N LYS A 344 1.86 -16.68 6.59
CA LYS A 344 0.74 -16.18 7.38
C LYS A 344 1.07 -16.10 8.87
N LYS A 345 1.79 -17.07 9.41
CA LYS A 345 2.17 -17.12 10.83
C LYS A 345 3.25 -16.10 11.15
N ILE A 346 4.26 -15.99 10.29
CA ILE A 346 5.37 -15.02 10.42
C ILE A 346 4.81 -13.59 10.35
N ILE A 347 4.01 -13.28 9.34
CA ILE A 347 3.38 -11.96 9.18
C ILE A 347 2.51 -11.63 10.38
N LYS A 348 1.69 -12.58 10.87
CA LYS A 348 0.85 -12.36 12.06
C LYS A 348 1.69 -12.02 13.30
N ASN A 349 2.80 -12.73 13.52
CA ASN A 349 3.67 -12.48 14.67
C ASN A 349 4.42 -11.14 14.54
N LEU A 350 4.92 -10.83 13.35
CA LEU A 350 5.57 -9.54 13.08
C LEU A 350 4.61 -8.37 13.24
N LEU A 351 3.35 -8.53 12.79
CA LEU A 351 2.31 -7.53 12.98
C LEU A 351 1.97 -7.35 14.46
N ALA A 352 1.82 -8.45 15.22
CA ALA A 352 1.59 -8.37 16.66
C ALA A 352 2.73 -7.67 17.39
N PHE A 353 3.98 -7.95 17.00
CA PHE A 353 5.16 -7.26 17.51
C PHE A 353 5.16 -5.76 17.16
N GLN A 354 4.81 -5.41 15.92
CA GLN A 354 4.71 -4.02 15.49
C GLN A 354 3.62 -3.26 16.27
N ILE A 355 2.43 -3.83 16.42
CA ILE A 355 1.33 -3.23 17.18
C ILE A 355 1.72 -3.05 18.65
N TYR A 356 2.39 -4.04 19.25
CA TYR A 356 2.90 -3.94 20.61
C TYR A 356 3.81 -2.71 20.78
N TRP A 357 4.80 -2.54 19.90
CA TRP A 357 5.71 -1.41 19.98
C TRP A 357 5.05 -0.07 19.68
N ARG A 358 4.11 0.00 18.73
CA ARG A 358 3.30 1.20 18.50
C ARG A 358 2.61 1.65 19.79
N ASN A 359 1.91 0.73 20.45
CA ASN A 359 1.23 1.03 21.71
C ASN A 359 2.18 1.47 22.84
N VAL A 360 3.42 0.95 22.86
CA VAL A 360 4.45 1.39 23.80
C VAL A 360 4.87 2.84 23.50
N PHE A 361 5.11 3.18 22.23
CA PHE A 361 5.48 4.53 21.85
C PHE A 361 4.36 5.54 22.06
N ASP A 362 3.12 5.21 21.76
CA ASP A 362 1.96 6.09 21.99
C ASP A 362 1.78 6.39 23.49
N LYS A 363 1.98 5.37 24.35
CA LYS A 363 1.98 5.57 25.80
C LYS A 363 3.10 6.49 26.26
N LEU A 364 4.29 6.38 25.65
CA LEU A 364 5.42 7.24 25.98
C LEU A 364 5.24 8.68 25.48
N SER A 365 4.59 8.89 24.33
CA SER A 365 4.30 10.24 23.84
C SER A 365 3.21 10.92 24.63
N ASN A 366 2.16 10.20 25.02
CA ASN A 366 1.04 10.74 25.80
C ASN A 366 1.38 10.92 27.30
N ALA A 367 2.52 10.40 27.75
CA ALA A 367 3.07 10.64 29.08
C ALA A 367 3.92 11.92 29.17
N ARG A 368 4.17 12.60 28.05
CA ARG A 368 4.70 13.96 27.98
C ARG A 368 3.58 14.95 27.71
#